data_AF-A0A846NNG8-F1
#
_entry.id   AF-A0A846NNG8-F1
#
_cell.length_a   1.000
_cell.length_b   1.000
_cell.length_c   1.000
_cell.angle_alpha   90.00
_cell.angle_beta   90.00
_cell.angle_gamma   90.00
#
_symmetry.space_group_name_H-M   'P 1'
#
loop_
_entity.id
_entity.type
_entity.pdbx_description
1 polymer ?
#
loop_
_entity_poly.entity_id
_entity_poly.type
_entity_poly.pdbx_seq_one_letter_code
_entity_poly.pdbx_strand_id
1 'polypeptide(L)'
;MNEICLKPIGFAKNSIKEPRFGSFANEITEIVVDEKFTDALKGIEGYSHLIIVYWMNKVKEYVITHRPQGNPEVPIVGIFACRCPPRPNPIGITTVKLMERKENRIKVEGLDILDETPILDIKPYWAQYDKVEDGKIPAWVDKLDI
;
A
#
# COMPACT_ATOMS: atom_id res chain seq x y z
N MET A 1 26.44 8.24 3.94
CA MET A 1 24.98 8.44 3.87
C MET A 1 24.42 7.87 5.17
N ASN A 2 23.51 8.56 5.85
CA ASN A 2 22.99 8.08 7.13
C ASN A 2 21.88 7.04 6.87
N GLU A 3 21.91 5.94 7.62
CA GLU A 3 20.84 4.95 7.58
C GLU A 3 19.57 5.51 8.23
N ILE A 4 18.41 5.13 7.68
CA ILE A 4 17.10 5.45 8.24
C ILE A 4 16.54 4.15 8.83
N CYS A 5 16.24 4.16 10.13
CA CYS A 5 15.60 3.03 10.81
C CYS A 5 14.11 3.34 11.02
N LEU A 6 13.24 2.53 10.42
CA LEU A 6 11.79 2.65 10.54
C LEU A 6 11.26 1.66 11.57
N LYS A 7 10.31 2.11 12.39
CA LYS A 7 9.58 1.26 13.33
C LYS A 7 8.13 1.18 12.87
N PRO A 8 7.58 -0.03 12.64
CA PRO A 8 6.16 -0.16 12.35
C PRO A 8 5.29 0.44 13.46
N ILE A 9 4.18 1.07 13.06
CA ILE A 9 3.16 1.59 13.98
C ILE A 9 2.05 0.58 14.24
N GLY A 10 2.01 -0.51 13.49
CA GLY A 10 0.97 -1.52 13.54
C GLY A 10 1.17 -2.59 12.46
N PHE A 11 0.15 -3.40 12.25
CA PHE A 11 0.16 -4.46 11.23
C PHE A 11 -1.24 -4.68 10.64
N ALA A 12 -1.27 -5.28 9.45
CA ALA A 12 -2.48 -5.69 8.77
C ALA A 12 -3.00 -7.04 9.25
N LYS A 13 -4.33 -7.18 9.33
CA LYS A 13 -5.04 -8.42 9.61
C LYS A 13 -6.09 -8.68 8.53
N ASN A 14 -5.89 -9.71 7.72
CA ASN A 14 -6.78 -10.13 6.64
C ASN A 14 -6.63 -11.64 6.30
N SER A 15 -7.36 -12.12 5.28
CA SER A 15 -7.34 -13.52 4.84
C SER A 15 -6.30 -13.83 3.75
N ILE A 16 -5.54 -12.84 3.30
CA ILE A 16 -4.65 -12.93 2.13
C ILE A 16 -3.27 -13.40 2.60
N LYS A 17 -2.95 -14.68 2.36
CA LYS A 17 -1.69 -15.28 2.82
C LYS A 17 -0.60 -15.34 1.76
N GLU A 18 -1.00 -15.41 0.50
CA GLU A 18 -0.10 -15.57 -0.63
C GLU A 18 -0.24 -14.42 -1.64
N PRO A 19 0.85 -14.01 -2.30
CA PRO A 19 0.80 -13.02 -3.35
C PRO A 19 -0.10 -13.47 -4.52
N ARG A 20 -0.83 -12.52 -5.10
CA ARG A 20 -1.63 -12.74 -6.30
C ARG A 20 -1.68 -11.48 -7.15
N PHE A 21 -2.00 -11.64 -8.43
CA PHE A 21 -2.35 -10.53 -9.32
C PHE A 21 -3.86 -10.33 -9.36
N GLY A 22 -4.29 -9.14 -9.78
CA GLY A 22 -5.69 -8.76 -9.89
C GLY A 22 -6.25 -8.08 -8.65
N SER A 23 -7.55 -7.79 -8.72
CA SER A 23 -8.19 -6.78 -7.88
C SER A 23 -8.21 -7.11 -6.40
N PHE A 24 -7.80 -6.11 -5.62
CA PHE A 24 -7.98 -6.02 -4.17
C PHE A 24 -9.10 -5.04 -3.81
N ALA A 25 -9.87 -4.53 -4.78
CA ALA A 25 -10.80 -3.41 -4.57
C ALA A 25 -11.84 -3.66 -3.47
N ASN A 26 -12.26 -4.91 -3.29
CA ASN A 26 -13.25 -5.30 -2.27
C ASN A 26 -12.61 -6.03 -1.07
N GLU A 27 -11.28 -6.09 -1.00
CA GLU A 27 -10.59 -6.76 0.09
C GLU A 27 -10.67 -5.92 1.36
N ILE A 28 -11.23 -6.53 2.40
CA ILE A 28 -11.39 -5.93 3.71
C ILE A 28 -10.18 -6.30 4.56
N THR A 29 -9.47 -5.28 5.04
CA THR A 29 -8.35 -5.44 5.95
C THR A 29 -8.60 -4.64 7.24
N GLU A 30 -8.34 -5.26 8.38
CA GLU A 30 -8.23 -4.54 9.65
C GLU A 30 -6.76 -4.13 9.84
N ILE A 31 -6.50 -2.84 10.03
CA ILE A 31 -5.19 -2.36 10.46
C ILE A 31 -5.24 -2.23 11.98
N VAL A 32 -4.34 -2.94 12.66
CA VAL A 32 -4.18 -2.92 14.11
C VAL A 32 -2.99 -2.03 14.45
N VAL A 33 -3.26 -0.82 14.92
CA VAL A 33 -2.23 0.13 15.36
C VAL A 33 -1.81 -0.21 16.79
N ASP A 34 -0.53 -0.05 17.12
CA ASP A 34 -0.02 -0.18 18.49
C ASP A 34 -0.80 0.74 19.43
N GLU A 35 -1.23 0.23 20.59
CA GLU A 35 -2.15 0.90 21.51
C GLU A 35 -1.63 2.27 21.98
N LYS A 36 -0.31 2.44 22.07
CA LYS A 36 0.31 3.73 22.41
C LYS A 36 0.02 4.85 21.40
N PHE A 37 -0.41 4.50 20.19
CA PHE A 37 -0.79 5.44 19.13
C PHE A 37 -2.31 5.54 18.93
N THR A 38 -3.14 4.95 19.81
CA THR A 38 -4.62 5.01 19.70
C THR A 38 -5.13 6.44 19.53
N ASP A 39 -4.57 7.37 20.30
CA ASP A 39 -4.94 8.78 20.28
C ASP A 39 -4.51 9.50 19.01
N ALA A 40 -3.50 9.00 18.30
CA ALA A 40 -3.05 9.55 17.02
C ALA A 40 -4.09 9.34 15.90
N LEU A 41 -5.07 8.46 16.09
CA LEU A 41 -6.17 8.24 15.15
C LEU A 41 -7.36 9.19 15.38
N LYS A 42 -7.36 10.04 16.40
CA LYS A 42 -8.49 10.96 16.68
C LYS A 42 -8.82 11.84 15.47
N GLY A 43 -10.08 11.79 15.00
CA GLY A 43 -10.58 12.58 13.88
C GLY A 43 -10.41 11.92 12.50
N ILE A 44 -9.83 10.72 12.43
CA ILE A 44 -9.65 9.99 11.17
C ILE A 44 -10.97 9.66 10.48
N GLU A 45 -12.05 9.52 11.25
CA GLU A 45 -13.41 9.24 10.78
C GLU A 45 -14.02 10.40 9.96
N GLY A 46 -13.42 11.60 10.01
CA GLY A 46 -13.79 12.72 9.14
C GLY A 46 -13.40 12.51 7.68
N TYR A 47 -12.56 11.53 7.37
CA TYR A 47 -12.10 11.22 6.02
C TYR A 47 -12.76 9.95 5.48
N SER A 48 -13.18 9.98 4.22
CA SER A 48 -13.71 8.78 3.55
C SER A 48 -12.60 7.82 3.11
N HIS A 49 -11.39 8.34 2.87
CA HIS A 49 -10.25 7.58 2.39
C HIS A 49 -8.98 7.93 3.14
N LEU A 50 -8.08 6.97 3.20
CA LEU A 50 -6.78 7.06 3.84
C LEU A 50 -5.69 6.59 2.89
N ILE A 51 -4.50 7.13 3.02
CA ILE A 51 -3.29 6.65 2.36
C ILE A 51 -2.52 5.83 3.38
N ILE A 52 -2.39 4.53 3.12
CA ILE A 52 -1.66 3.60 3.97
C ILE A 52 -0.27 3.39 3.40
N VAL A 53 0.76 3.63 4.22
CA VAL A 53 2.16 3.36 3.90
C VAL A 53 2.60 2.12 4.67
N TYR A 54 3.12 1.13 3.97
CA TYR A 54 3.42 -0.18 4.54
C TYR A 54 4.76 -0.74 4.06
N TRP A 55 5.32 -1.69 4.80
CA TRP A 55 6.57 -2.37 4.46
C TRP A 55 6.28 -3.77 3.94
N MET A 56 6.62 -4.07 2.69
CA MET A 56 6.44 -5.39 2.10
C MET A 56 7.52 -6.35 2.65
N ASN A 57 7.34 -6.78 3.90
CA ASN A 57 8.28 -7.57 4.72
C ASN A 57 8.71 -8.93 4.13
N LYS A 58 7.98 -9.43 3.14
CA LYS A 58 8.32 -10.66 2.40
C LYS A 58 9.34 -10.43 1.28
N VAL A 59 9.53 -9.18 0.83
CA VAL A 59 10.56 -8.82 -0.15
C VAL A 59 11.93 -8.92 0.53
N LYS A 60 12.82 -9.76 0.00
CA LYS A 60 14.18 -9.98 0.53
C LYS A 60 15.28 -9.35 -0.31
N GLU A 61 15.00 -9.17 -1.59
CA GLU A 61 15.95 -8.67 -2.58
C GLU A 61 15.28 -7.61 -3.44
N TYR A 62 16.10 -6.71 -3.98
CA TYR A 62 15.66 -5.72 -4.96
C TYR A 62 16.25 -6.03 -6.33
N VAL A 63 15.57 -5.53 -7.36
CA VAL A 63 16.03 -5.59 -8.74
C VAL A 63 16.14 -4.18 -9.31
N ILE A 64 17.02 -3.99 -10.29
CA ILE A 64 17.15 -2.70 -11.00
C ILE A 64 16.09 -2.56 -12.08
N THR A 65 15.78 -3.66 -12.77
CA THR A 65 14.76 -3.72 -13.82
C THR A 65 13.83 -4.90 -13.60
N HIS A 66 12.57 -4.77 -14.01
CA HIS A 66 11.57 -5.81 -13.85
C HIS A 66 10.58 -5.79 -15.02
N ARG A 67 10.00 -6.95 -15.33
CA ARG A 67 8.85 -7.08 -16.25
C ARG A 67 7.58 -7.15 -15.40
N PRO A 68 6.74 -6.10 -15.36
CA PRO A 68 5.55 -6.08 -14.51
C PRO A 68 4.65 -7.31 -14.74
N GLN A 69 4.23 -7.95 -13.64
CA GLN A 69 3.42 -9.19 -13.62
C GLN A 69 4.02 -10.37 -14.43
N GLY A 70 5.29 -10.30 -14.84
CA GLY A 70 5.88 -11.26 -15.78
C GLY A 70 5.24 -11.24 -17.18
N ASN A 71 4.41 -10.24 -17.49
CA ASN A 71 3.61 -10.21 -18.71
C ASN A 71 4.51 -10.07 -19.97
N PRO A 72 4.46 -11.02 -20.92
CA PRO A 72 5.31 -10.97 -22.12
C PRO A 72 4.98 -9.77 -23.04
N GLU A 73 3.76 -9.24 -22.96
CA GLU A 73 3.23 -8.14 -23.80
C GLU A 73 3.64 -6.74 -23.33
N VAL A 74 4.34 -6.63 -22.19
CA VAL A 74 4.82 -5.36 -21.61
C VAL A 74 6.35 -5.28 -21.62
N PRO A 75 6.96 -4.09 -21.72
CA PRO A 75 8.42 -3.98 -21.71
C PRO A 75 9.03 -4.33 -20.35
N ILE A 76 10.33 -4.66 -20.35
CA ILE A 76 11.15 -4.59 -19.14
C ILE A 76 11.40 -3.11 -18.86
N VAL A 77 11.10 -2.67 -17.63
CA VAL A 77 11.26 -1.28 -17.20
C VAL A 77 12.13 -1.21 -15.94
N GLY A 78 12.68 -0.04 -15.65
CA GLY A 78 13.36 0.20 -14.36
C GLY A 78 12.38 0.02 -13.20
N ILE A 79 12.85 -0.46 -12.05
CA ILE A 79 11.98 -0.74 -10.89
C ILE A 79 11.22 0.49 -10.41
N PHE A 80 11.78 1.69 -10.60
CA PHE A 80 11.12 2.95 -10.26
C PHE A 80 10.06 3.40 -11.26
N ALA A 81 10.03 2.84 -12.47
CA ALA A 81 9.01 3.08 -13.49
C ALA A 81 7.79 2.14 -13.35
N CYS A 82 7.78 1.24 -12.37
CA CYS A 82 6.64 0.40 -12.03
C CYS A 82 6.41 0.37 -10.52
N ARG A 83 5.31 -0.27 -10.09
CA ARG A 83 4.92 -0.41 -8.68
C ARG A 83 5.25 -1.78 -8.08
N CYS A 84 6.16 -2.53 -8.71
CA CYS A 84 6.45 -3.90 -8.28
C CYS A 84 7.19 -3.94 -6.92
N PRO A 85 7.01 -5.01 -6.13
CA PRO A 85 7.57 -5.13 -4.76
C PRO A 85 9.10 -5.12 -4.59
N PRO A 86 9.94 -5.69 -5.48
CA PRO A 86 11.39 -5.86 -5.24
C PRO A 86 12.18 -4.56 -5.44
N ARG A 87 11.90 -3.56 -4.60
CA ARG A 87 12.49 -2.22 -4.60
C ARG A 87 13.60 -2.13 -3.55
N PRO A 88 14.58 -1.22 -3.69
CA PRO A 88 15.63 -1.02 -2.68
C PRO A 88 15.09 -0.77 -1.27
N ASN A 89 13.98 -0.02 -1.17
CA ASN A 89 13.16 0.06 0.03
C ASN A 89 11.75 -0.40 -0.35
N PRO A 90 11.32 -1.61 0.07
CA PRO A 90 10.03 -2.19 -0.31
C PRO A 90 8.85 -1.53 0.43
N ILE A 91 8.71 -0.22 0.26
CA ILE A 91 7.62 0.60 0.78
C ILE A 91 6.50 0.58 -0.25
N GLY A 92 5.32 0.14 0.17
CA GLY A 92 4.08 0.23 -0.59
C GLY A 92 3.20 1.36 -0.07
N ILE A 93 2.33 1.85 -0.95
CA ILE A 93 1.41 2.95 -0.67
C ILE A 93 0.10 2.65 -1.37
N THR A 94 -1.00 2.66 -0.63
CA THR A 94 -2.33 2.41 -1.20
C THR A 94 -3.34 3.37 -0.60
N THR A 95 -4.17 3.98 -1.46
CA THR A 95 -5.33 4.75 -1.02
C THR A 95 -6.50 3.80 -0.84
N VAL A 96 -7.06 3.76 0.35
CA VAL A 96 -8.10 2.82 0.76
C VAL A 96 -9.30 3.59 1.29
N LYS A 97 -10.48 2.97 1.22
CA LYS A 97 -11.68 3.52 1.84
C LYS A 97 -11.71 3.16 3.32
N LEU A 98 -11.95 4.15 4.18
CA LEU A 98 -12.19 3.93 5.60
C LEU A 98 -13.63 3.45 5.80
N MET A 99 -13.79 2.29 6.45
CA MET A 99 -15.09 1.69 6.71
C MET A 99 -15.54 1.92 8.16
N GLU A 100 -14.61 1.74 9.11
CA GLU A 100 -14.89 1.84 10.53
C GLU A 100 -13.60 2.10 11.31
N ARG A 101 -13.70 2.79 12.45
CA ARG A 101 -12.68 2.78 13.50
C ARG A 101 -13.26 2.27 14.82
N LYS A 102 -12.50 1.43 15.52
CA LYS A 102 -12.74 0.97 16.90
C LYS A 102 -11.44 1.05 17.67
N GLU A 103 -11.33 2.02 18.58
CA GLU A 103 -10.10 2.26 19.36
C GLU A 103 -8.85 2.41 18.46
N ASN A 104 -7.90 1.47 18.56
CA ASN A 104 -6.66 1.39 17.79
C ASN A 104 -6.78 0.58 16.49
N ARG A 105 -7.98 0.13 16.14
CA ARG A 105 -8.27 -0.68 14.95
C ARG A 105 -9.03 0.13 13.94
N ILE A 106 -8.59 0.10 12.68
CA ILE A 106 -9.34 0.67 11.56
C ILE A 106 -9.62 -0.40 10.53
N LYS A 107 -10.86 -0.46 10.06
CA LYS A 107 -11.30 -1.36 8.99
C LYS A 107 -11.29 -0.58 7.68
N VAL A 108 -10.61 -1.11 6.69
CA VAL A 108 -10.46 -0.47 5.37
C VAL A 108 -10.79 -1.44 4.25
N GLU A 109 -11.17 -0.88 3.10
CA GLU A 109 -11.50 -1.59 1.86
C GLU A 109 -10.55 -1.14 0.75
N GLY A 110 -10.02 -2.10 -0.03
CA GLY A 110 -9.15 -1.83 -1.17
C GLY A 110 -7.65 -1.96 -0.91
N LEU A 111 -7.23 -2.53 0.22
CA LEU A 111 -5.81 -2.65 0.58
C LEU A 111 -5.18 -3.92 -0.03
N ASP A 112 -4.07 -3.75 -0.75
CA ASP A 112 -3.41 -4.75 -1.59
C ASP A 112 -2.21 -5.43 -0.92
N ILE A 113 -2.40 -5.93 0.31
CA ILE A 113 -1.31 -6.47 1.14
C ILE A 113 -1.63 -7.83 1.74
N LEU A 114 -0.57 -8.57 2.07
CA LEU A 114 -0.67 -9.82 2.79
C LEU A 114 -1.03 -9.58 4.26
N ASP A 115 -1.59 -10.61 4.89
CA ASP A 115 -1.75 -10.65 6.33
C ASP A 115 -0.41 -10.45 7.04
N GLU A 116 -0.46 -9.81 8.22
CA GLU A 116 0.72 -9.46 9.04
C GLU A 116 1.70 -8.47 8.39
N THR A 117 1.32 -7.84 7.27
CA THR A 117 2.13 -6.78 6.66
C THR A 117 2.30 -5.60 7.63
N PRO A 118 3.54 -5.18 7.96
CA PRO A 118 3.78 -4.04 8.85
C PRO A 118 3.31 -2.72 8.24
N ILE A 119 2.61 -1.93 9.05
CA ILE A 119 2.19 -0.57 8.69
C ILE A 119 3.22 0.43 9.20
N LEU A 120 3.66 1.33 8.33
CA LEU A 120 4.64 2.37 8.64
C LEU A 120 3.98 3.70 8.97
N ASP A 121 2.93 4.07 8.25
CA ASP A 121 2.25 5.35 8.41
C ASP A 121 0.81 5.31 7.86
N ILE A 122 -0.03 6.24 8.33
CA ILE A 122 -1.42 6.43 7.90
C ILE A 122 -1.63 7.92 7.70
N LYS A 123 -2.09 8.33 6.51
CA LYS A 123 -2.38 9.73 6.19
C LYS A 123 -3.82 9.90 5.72
N PRO A 124 -4.46 11.04 5.99
CA PRO A 124 -5.73 11.35 5.37
C PRO A 124 -5.56 11.55 3.86
N TYR A 125 -6.50 11.06 3.06
CA TYR A 125 -6.60 11.47 1.66
C TYR A 125 -7.14 12.90 1.59
N TRP A 126 -6.46 13.76 0.82
CA TRP A 126 -6.88 15.12 0.57
C TRP A 126 -6.81 15.41 -0.93
N ALA A 127 -7.98 15.43 -1.59
CA ALA A 127 -8.08 15.59 -3.04
C ALA A 127 -7.31 16.79 -3.60
N GLN A 128 -7.21 17.91 -2.86
CA GLN A 128 -6.45 19.09 -3.32
C GLN A 128 -4.94 18.83 -3.43
N TYR A 129 -4.40 17.84 -2.72
CA TYR A 129 -2.98 17.48 -2.74
C TYR A 129 -2.73 16.19 -3.52
N ASP A 130 -3.64 15.22 -3.42
CA ASP A 130 -3.40 13.86 -3.90
C ASP A 130 -4.03 13.56 -5.27
N LYS A 131 -5.08 14.29 -5.67
CA LYS A 131 -5.76 14.05 -6.95
C LYS A 131 -5.03 14.78 -8.08
N VAL A 132 -4.71 14.05 -9.15
CA VAL A 132 -4.22 14.60 -10.42
C VAL A 132 -5.28 14.35 -11.48
N GLU A 133 -5.83 15.40 -12.09
CA GLU A 133 -6.95 15.26 -13.04
C GLU A 133 -6.49 14.73 -14.41
N ASP A 134 -5.37 15.23 -14.94
CA ASP A 134 -4.84 14.87 -16.27
C ASP A 134 -3.58 13.99 -16.16
N GLY A 135 -3.61 13.01 -15.27
CA GLY A 135 -2.50 12.08 -15.07
C GLY A 135 -2.23 11.25 -16.33
N LYS A 136 -0.97 11.23 -16.79
CA LYS A 136 -0.54 10.40 -17.93
C LYS A 136 0.16 9.14 -17.46
N ILE A 137 -0.21 7.99 -18.03
CA ILE A 137 0.48 6.71 -17.84
C ILE A 137 1.03 6.18 -19.17
N PRO A 138 2.08 5.33 -19.15
CA PRO A 138 2.53 4.61 -20.33
C PRO A 138 1.46 3.61 -20.83
N ALA A 139 1.31 3.48 -22.15
CA ALA A 139 0.28 2.60 -22.76
C ALA A 139 0.42 1.11 -22.42
N TRP A 140 1.58 0.64 -21.96
CA TRP A 140 1.74 -0.75 -21.53
C TRP A 140 1.07 -1.05 -20.18
N VAL A 141 0.76 -0.02 -19.38
CA VAL A 141 0.07 -0.19 -18.08
C VAL A 141 -1.33 -0.75 -18.28
N ASP A 142 -2.02 -0.36 -19.36
CA ASP A 142 -3.36 -0.83 -19.70
C ASP A 142 -3.43 -2.33 -20.03
N LYS A 143 -2.26 -2.99 -20.17
CA LYS A 143 -2.14 -4.45 -20.39
C LYS A 143 -1.95 -5.25 -19.10
N LEU A 144 -1.92 -4.59 -17.94
CA LEU A 144 -1.74 -5.24 -16.64
C LEU A 144 -3.09 -5.59 -16.02
N ASP A 145 -3.12 -6.70 -15.26
CA ASP A 145 -4.28 -7.06 -14.46
C ASP A 145 -4.47 -6.06 -13.31
N ILE A 146 -5.72 -5.60 -13.12
CA ILE A 146 -6.15 -4.68 -12.06
C ILE A 146 -6.75 -5.46 -10.90
#